data_AF-A0A6P2EMA7-F1
#
_entry.id   AF-A0A6P2EMA7-F1
#
_cell.length_a   1.000
_cell.length_b   1.000
_cell.length_c   1.000
_cell.angle_alpha   90.00
_cell.angle_beta   90.00
_cell.angle_gamma   90.00
#
_symmetry.space_group_name_H-M   'P 1'
#
loop_
_entity.id
_entity.type
_entity.pdbx_description
1 polymer ?
#
loop_
_entity_poly.entity_id
_entity_poly.type
_entity_poly.pdbx_seq_one_letter_code
_entity_poly.pdbx_strand_id
1 'polypeptide(L)'
;MNTSKIIAAAAFSLFAAAGAQAETYQGVHAPVSANSRADVRAQAVIAARSENPYAEGVSSHVAPAMTASIERGSMRSEAVAAAHSANPYAEGYGQGVARKPGAGVERAMVRAQARSAARGEQLPL
;
A
#
# COMPACT_ATOMS: atom_id res chain seq x y z
N MET A 1 67.81 -12.87 -13.49
CA MET A 1 66.76 -11.83 -13.62
C MET A 1 67.31 -10.56 -13.00
N ASN A 2 67.32 -9.46 -13.73
CA ASN A 2 68.13 -8.28 -13.36
C ASN A 2 67.29 -7.35 -12.47
N THR A 3 67.91 -6.70 -11.48
CA THR A 3 67.23 -5.84 -10.49
C THR A 3 66.33 -4.77 -11.12
N SER A 4 66.72 -4.19 -12.27
CA SER A 4 65.87 -3.24 -13.01
C SER A 4 64.52 -3.81 -13.45
N LYS A 5 64.44 -5.11 -13.79
CA LYS A 5 63.17 -5.73 -14.19
C LYS A 5 62.22 -5.90 -13.00
N ILE A 6 62.78 -6.16 -11.81
CA ILE A 6 62.02 -6.26 -10.57
C ILE A 6 61.48 -4.88 -10.17
N ILE A 7 62.32 -3.85 -10.26
CA ILE A 7 61.90 -2.46 -9.98
C ILE A 7 60.82 -2.00 -10.96
N ALA A 8 60.98 -2.27 -12.26
CA ALA A 8 59.99 -1.92 -13.26
C ALA A 8 58.64 -2.63 -13.03
N ALA A 9 58.67 -3.94 -12.71
CA ALA A 9 57.47 -4.69 -12.38
C ALA A 9 56.79 -4.16 -11.10
N ALA A 10 57.57 -3.84 -10.07
CA ALA A 10 57.06 -3.27 -8.82
C ALA A 10 56.40 -1.89 -9.06
N ALA A 11 57.07 -1.01 -9.80
CA ALA A 11 56.53 0.31 -10.13
C ALA A 11 55.24 0.20 -10.96
N PHE A 12 55.20 -0.71 -11.93
CA PHE A 12 53.99 -0.94 -12.74
C PHE A 12 52.84 -1.51 -11.90
N SER A 13 53.13 -2.45 -10.98
CA SER A 13 52.12 -2.99 -10.07
C SER A 13 51.56 -1.93 -9.10
N LEU A 14 52.40 -1.02 -8.61
CA LEU A 14 51.98 0.06 -7.72
C LEU A 14 51.13 1.10 -8.45
N PHE A 15 51.50 1.42 -9.69
CA PHE A 15 50.73 2.31 -10.55
C PHE A 15 49.36 1.71 -10.93
N ALA A 16 49.32 0.41 -11.24
CA ALA A 16 48.08 -0.30 -11.51
C ALA A 16 47.14 -0.33 -10.29
N ALA A 17 47.69 -0.49 -9.07
CA ALA A 17 46.91 -0.44 -7.84
C ALA A 17 46.33 0.96 -7.55
N ALA A 18 47.04 2.04 -7.92
CA ALA A 18 46.56 3.41 -7.76
C ALA A 18 45.44 3.80 -8.77
N GLY A 19 45.37 3.10 -9.90
CA GLY A 19 44.34 3.30 -10.94
C GLY A 19 43.02 2.58 -10.68
N ALA A 20 42.95 1.71 -9.68
CA ALA A 20 41.71 1.04 -9.27
C ALA A 20 40.81 2.02 -8.50
N GLN A 21 40.28 3.02 -9.21
CA GLN A 21 39.24 3.91 -8.70
C GLN A 21 37.92 3.14 -8.74
N ALA A 22 37.50 2.60 -7.59
CA ALA A 22 36.17 2.06 -7.47
C ALA A 22 35.16 3.21 -7.61
N GLU A 23 34.15 3.05 -8.46
CA GLU A 23 33.06 4.02 -8.53
C GLU A 23 32.42 4.16 -7.16
N THR A 24 32.56 5.33 -6.55
CA THR A 24 31.95 5.60 -5.25
C THR A 24 30.44 5.62 -5.44
N TYR A 25 29.76 4.62 -4.89
CA TYR A 25 28.30 4.60 -4.86
C TYR A 25 27.81 5.80 -4.04
N GLN A 26 27.24 6.80 -4.70
CA GLN A 26 26.73 8.05 -4.11
C GLN A 26 25.42 7.86 -3.33
N GLY A 27 24.94 6.62 -3.19
CA GLY A 27 23.63 6.34 -2.62
C GLY A 27 22.48 6.58 -3.60
N VAL A 28 21.27 6.21 -3.19
CA VAL A 28 20.05 6.60 -3.89
C VAL A 28 19.75 8.06 -3.56
N HIS A 29 19.51 8.87 -4.59
CA HIS A 29 19.04 10.25 -4.39
C HIS A 29 17.76 10.24 -3.56
N ALA A 30 17.74 11.01 -2.46
CA ALA A 30 16.55 11.11 -1.63
C ALA A 30 15.37 11.62 -2.48
N PRO A 31 14.18 11.01 -2.38
CA PRO A 31 13.00 11.51 -3.07
C PRO A 31 12.71 12.92 -2.58
N VAL A 32 12.83 13.89 -3.48
CA VAL A 32 12.44 15.27 -3.21
C VAL A 32 10.93 15.33 -3.40
N SER A 33 10.20 15.50 -2.30
CA SER A 33 8.77 15.78 -2.35
C SER A 33 8.57 17.21 -2.84
N ALA A 34 7.68 17.40 -3.81
CA ALA A 34 7.33 18.74 -4.31
C ALA A 34 6.73 19.64 -3.20
N ASN A 35 6.06 19.03 -2.22
CA ASN A 35 5.38 19.73 -1.12
C ASN A 35 5.98 19.37 0.23
N SER A 36 5.95 20.32 1.18
CA SER A 36 6.35 20.04 2.56
C SER A 36 5.31 19.17 3.27
N ARG A 37 5.71 18.46 4.34
CA ARG A 37 4.78 17.67 5.16
C ARG A 37 3.69 18.53 5.81
N ALA A 38 4.00 19.78 6.12
CA ALA A 38 3.04 20.72 6.68
C ALA A 38 1.95 21.07 5.66
N ASP A 39 2.34 21.32 4.41
CA ASP A 39 1.39 21.65 3.33
C ASP A 39 0.47 20.47 3.02
N VAL A 40 1.02 19.25 2.93
CA VAL A 40 0.24 18.03 2.73
C VAL A 40 -0.75 17.82 3.88
N ARG A 41 -0.34 18.08 5.13
CA ARG A 41 -1.23 17.97 6.30
C ARG A 41 -2.36 19.00 6.23
N ALA A 42 -2.05 20.24 5.87
CA ALA A 42 -3.06 21.29 5.71
C ALA A 42 -4.08 20.92 4.63
N GLN A 43 -3.61 20.47 3.46
CA GLN A 43 -4.46 20.03 2.36
C GLN A 43 -5.32 18.82 2.74
N ALA A 44 -4.76 17.85 3.47
CA ALA A 44 -5.50 16.68 3.92
C ALA A 44 -6.64 17.04 4.90
N VAL A 45 -6.41 17.99 5.80
CA VAL A 45 -7.46 18.47 6.73
C VAL A 45 -8.58 19.17 5.96
N ILE A 46 -8.24 19.97 4.95
CA ILE A 46 -9.23 20.63 4.08
C ILE A 46 -10.04 19.56 3.35
N ALA A 47 -9.39 18.63 2.65
CA ALA A 47 -10.04 17.58 1.88
C ALA A 47 -10.95 16.67 2.74
N ALA A 48 -10.53 16.34 3.97
CA ALA A 48 -11.34 15.54 4.89
C ALA A 48 -12.59 16.26 5.40
N ARG A 49 -12.61 17.59 5.36
CA ARG A 49 -13.75 18.43 5.75
C ARG A 49 -14.56 18.94 4.57
N SER A 50 -14.04 18.80 3.36
CA SER A 50 -14.75 19.14 2.13
C SER A 50 -15.96 18.22 1.95
N GLU A 51 -16.96 18.75 1.24
CA GLU A 51 -18.11 17.98 0.81
C GLU A 51 -17.65 16.75 0.01
N ASN A 52 -18.27 15.60 0.26
CA ASN A 52 -17.97 14.38 -0.47
C ASN A 52 -18.56 14.49 -1.89
N PRO A 53 -17.76 14.60 -2.95
CA PRO A 53 -18.26 14.76 -4.31
C PRO A 53 -19.03 13.52 -4.82
N TYR A 54 -18.98 12.41 -4.08
CA TYR A 54 -19.72 11.17 -4.37
C TYR A 54 -20.88 10.93 -3.39
N ALA A 55 -21.25 11.92 -2.56
CA ALA A 55 -22.32 11.77 -1.57
C ALA A 55 -23.65 11.36 -2.22
N GLU A 56 -24.01 11.96 -3.36
CA GLU A 56 -25.24 11.63 -4.08
C GLU A 56 -25.24 10.22 -4.69
N GLY A 57 -24.06 9.69 -5.05
CA GLY A 57 -23.93 8.32 -5.55
C GLY A 57 -24.26 7.27 -4.48
N VAL A 58 -23.96 7.55 -3.21
CA VAL A 58 -24.21 6.63 -2.09
C VAL A 58 -25.63 6.77 -1.53
N SER A 59 -26.25 7.95 -1.61
CA SER A 59 -27.61 8.21 -1.13
C SER A 59 -28.71 8.08 -2.19
N SER A 60 -28.37 7.96 -3.48
CA SER A 60 -29.33 7.74 -4.58
C SER A 60 -30.08 6.41 -4.50
N HIS A 61 -29.67 5.52 -3.60
CA HIS A 61 -30.29 4.22 -3.39
C HIS A 61 -30.95 4.19 -2.01
N VAL A 62 -32.12 3.55 -1.91
CA VAL A 62 -32.78 3.26 -0.63
C VAL A 62 -31.75 2.68 0.34
N ALA A 63 -31.62 3.27 1.53
CA ALA A 63 -30.72 2.77 2.55
C ALA A 63 -30.96 1.26 2.72
N PRO A 64 -29.93 0.41 2.52
CA PRO A 64 -30.13 -1.02 2.53
C PRO A 64 -30.70 -1.43 3.89
N ALA A 65 -31.78 -2.22 3.87
CA ALA A 65 -32.37 -2.73 5.08
C ALA A 65 -31.28 -3.46 5.89
N MET A 66 -31.14 -3.12 7.17
CA MET A 66 -30.22 -3.81 8.06
C MET A 66 -30.82 -5.18 8.40
N THR A 67 -30.64 -6.15 7.50
CA THR A 67 -31.22 -7.50 7.56
C THR A 67 -30.61 -8.40 8.64
N ALA A 68 -29.47 -8.00 9.18
CA ALA A 68 -28.83 -8.67 10.30
C ALA A 68 -28.17 -7.63 11.21
N SER A 69 -28.59 -7.62 12.48
CA SER A 69 -27.94 -6.88 13.55
C SER A 69 -27.72 -7.85 14.69
N ILE A 70 -26.46 -8.08 15.05
CA ILE A 70 -26.11 -8.83 16.25
C ILE A 70 -26.04 -7.80 17.38
N GLU A 71 -26.68 -8.10 18.51
CA GLU A 71 -26.62 -7.24 19.68
C GLU A 71 -25.16 -7.02 20.09
N ARG A 72 -24.79 -5.76 20.36
CA ARG A 72 -23.41 -5.39 20.72
C ARG A 72 -22.91 -6.14 21.96
N GLY A 73 -23.81 -6.44 22.90
CA GLY A 73 -23.53 -7.26 24.09
C GLY A 73 -23.14 -8.69 23.72
N SER A 74 -23.88 -9.32 22.81
CA SER A 74 -23.59 -10.66 22.27
C SER A 74 -22.22 -10.69 21.61
N MET A 75 -21.90 -9.73 20.72
CA MET A 75 -20.58 -9.66 20.08
C MET A 75 -19.44 -9.49 21.09
N ARG A 76 -19.64 -8.68 22.14
CA ARG A 76 -18.62 -8.49 23.17
C ARG A 76 -18.39 -9.78 23.96
N SER A 77 -19.45 -10.49 24.32
CA SER A 77 -19.36 -11.77 25.03
C SER A 77 -18.59 -12.81 24.21
N GLU A 78 -18.93 -12.95 22.93
CA GLU A 78 -18.28 -13.89 22.02
C GLU A 78 -16.80 -13.56 21.79
N ALA A 79 -16.46 -12.27 21.64
CA ALA A 79 -15.08 -11.84 21.49
C ALA A 79 -14.23 -12.12 22.75
N VAL A 80 -14.81 -11.96 23.95
CA VAL A 80 -14.13 -12.27 25.21
C VAL A 80 -13.92 -13.78 25.35
N ALA A 81 -14.91 -14.60 24.98
CA ALA A 81 -14.78 -16.06 24.99
C ALA A 81 -13.68 -16.53 24.01
N ALA A 82 -13.65 -15.98 22.79
CA ALA A 82 -12.64 -16.30 21.80
C ALA A 82 -11.23 -15.89 22.26
N ALA A 83 -11.08 -14.73 22.91
CA ALA A 83 -9.80 -14.27 23.45
C ALA A 83 -9.24 -15.15 24.58
N HIS A 84 -10.12 -15.82 25.35
CA HIS A 84 -9.74 -16.75 26.42
C HIS A 84 -9.63 -18.21 25.95
N SER A 85 -9.79 -18.49 24.65
CA SER A 85 -9.65 -19.85 24.12
C SER A 85 -8.20 -20.33 24.24
N ALA A 86 -8.04 -21.60 24.65
CA ALA A 86 -6.74 -22.26 24.83
C ALA A 86 -5.91 -22.34 23.53
N ASN A 87 -6.55 -22.17 22.38
CA ASN A 87 -5.86 -21.99 21.11
C ASN A 87 -6.56 -20.85 20.33
N PRO A 88 -5.93 -19.67 20.19
CA PRO A 88 -6.50 -18.51 19.50
C PRO A 88 -6.71 -18.74 17.99
N TYR A 89 -6.29 -19.91 17.48
CA TYR A 89 -6.46 -20.36 16.11
C TYR A 89 -7.20 -21.70 15.98
N ALA A 90 -7.61 -22.36 17.08
CA ALA A 90 -8.06 -23.75 17.05
C ALA A 90 -9.33 -23.98 16.25
N GLU A 91 -10.29 -23.07 16.31
CA GLU A 91 -11.54 -23.21 15.57
C GLU A 91 -11.94 -21.80 15.15
N GLY A 92 -11.49 -21.36 13.98
CA GLY A 92 -11.85 -20.01 13.51
C GLY A 92 -10.84 -19.27 12.65
N TYR A 93 -9.62 -19.75 12.41
CA TYR A 93 -8.76 -19.12 11.40
C TYR A 93 -9.37 -19.32 10.00
N GLY A 94 -10.21 -18.35 9.62
CA GLY A 94 -11.04 -18.36 8.41
C GLY A 94 -12.52 -18.68 8.62
N GLN A 95 -12.97 -19.05 9.82
CA GLN A 95 -14.39 -19.39 10.11
C GLN A 95 -15.12 -18.42 11.06
N GLY A 96 -14.45 -17.39 11.60
CA GLY A 96 -15.07 -16.41 12.51
C GLY A 96 -15.47 -15.06 11.89
N VAL A 97 -15.04 -14.76 10.65
CA VAL A 97 -15.68 -13.66 9.91
C VAL A 97 -16.88 -14.25 9.22
N ALA A 98 -18.06 -14.09 9.83
CA ALA A 98 -19.33 -14.29 9.15
C ALA A 98 -19.25 -13.56 7.80
N ARG A 99 -19.02 -14.34 6.74
CA ARG A 99 -18.94 -13.80 5.40
C ARG A 99 -20.38 -13.40 5.08
N LYS A 100 -20.69 -12.11 5.21
CA LYS A 100 -22.01 -11.56 4.86
C LYS A 100 -22.43 -12.19 3.53
N PRO A 101 -23.55 -12.94 3.46
CA PRO A 101 -24.13 -13.34 2.19
C PRO A 101 -24.47 -12.03 1.46
N GLY A 102 -23.74 -11.72 0.38
CA GLY A 102 -23.85 -10.44 -0.34
C GLY A 102 -22.64 -9.49 -0.24
N ALA A 103 -21.60 -9.79 0.57
CA ALA A 103 -20.36 -9.02 0.57
C ALA A 103 -19.39 -9.41 -0.57
N GLY A 104 -19.82 -10.30 -1.47
CA GLY A 104 -19.15 -10.52 -2.74
C GLY A 104 -19.61 -9.45 -3.72
N VAL A 105 -19.07 -8.24 -3.64
CA VAL A 105 -19.10 -7.38 -4.83
C VAL A 105 -18.33 -8.16 -5.90
N GLU A 106 -19.02 -8.59 -6.94
CA GLU A 106 -18.40 -9.39 -7.99
C GLU A 106 -17.28 -8.57 -8.62
N ARG A 107 -16.04 -9.00 -8.38
CA ARG A 107 -14.84 -8.25 -8.78
C ARG A 107 -14.80 -8.01 -10.29
N ALA A 108 -15.48 -8.85 -11.07
CA ALA A 108 -15.67 -8.69 -12.50
C ALA A 108 -16.54 -7.47 -12.84
N MET A 109 -17.65 -7.27 -12.13
CA MET A 109 -18.52 -6.10 -12.30
C MET A 109 -17.81 -4.80 -11.95
N VAL A 110 -17.03 -4.78 -10.85
CA VAL A 110 -16.25 -3.59 -10.46
C VAL A 110 -15.21 -3.23 -11.53
N ARG A 111 -14.53 -4.24 -12.08
CA ARG A 111 -13.57 -4.01 -13.18
C ARG A 111 -14.27 -3.55 -14.46
N ALA A 112 -15.45 -4.08 -14.77
CA ALA A 112 -16.22 -3.66 -15.93
C ALA A 112 -16.66 -2.19 -15.79
N GLN A 113 -17.16 -1.81 -14.61
CA GLN A 113 -17.59 -0.45 -14.30
C GLN A 113 -16.43 0.55 -14.26
N ALA A 114 -15.27 0.14 -13.73
CA ALA A 114 -14.06 0.96 -13.77
C ALA A 114 -13.57 1.19 -15.21
N ARG A 115 -13.67 0.19 -16.09
CA ARG A 115 -13.29 0.33 -17.51
C ARG A 115 -14.27 1.21 -18.29
N SER A 116 -15.57 1.11 -18.01
CA SER A 116 -16.56 1.98 -18.66
C SER A 116 -16.38 3.44 -18.23
N ALA A 117 -16.13 3.69 -16.94
CA ALA A 117 -15.82 5.03 -16.43
C ALA A 117 -14.53 5.59 -17.03
N ALA A 118 -13.48 4.76 -17.16
CA ALA A 118 -12.22 5.18 -17.77
C ALA A 118 -12.31 5.44 -19.30
N ARG A 119 -13.33 4.89 -19.98
CA ARG A 119 -13.60 5.15 -21.41
C ARG A 119 -14.68 6.21 -21.65
N GLY A 120 -15.36 6.70 -20.60
CA GLY A 120 -16.49 7.62 -20.68
C GLY A 120 -16.11 9.11 -20.76
N GLU A 121 -14.83 9.45 -20.74
CA GLU A 121 -14.29 10.82 -20.92
C GLU A 121 -13.33 10.88 -22.12
N GLN A 122 -13.66 10.17 -23.21
CA GLN A 122 -13.14 10.53 -24.53
C GLN A 122 -14.20 11.40 -25.19
N LEU A 123 -14.14 12.70 -24.90
CA LEU A 123 -14.78 13.75 -25.69
C LEU A 123 -14.50 13.50 -27.18
N PRO A 124 -15.52 13.56 -28.05
CA PRO A 124 -15.29 13.46 -29.48
C PRO A 124 -14.46 14.67 -29.95
N LEU A 125 -13.32 14.38 -30.58
CA LEU A 125 -12.65 15.30 -31.53
C LEU A 125 -13.07 14.89 -32.94
#